data_AF-A0A934BMX2-F1
#
_entry.id   AF-A0A934BMX2-F1
#
_cell.length_a   1.000
_cell.length_b   1.000
_cell.length_c   1.000
_cell.angle_alpha   90.00
_cell.angle_beta   90.00
_cell.angle_gamma   90.00
#
_symmetry.space_group_name_H-M   'P 1'
#
loop_
_entity.id
_entity.type
_entity.pdbx_description
1 polymer ?
#
loop_
_entity_poly.entity_id
_entity_poly.type
_entity_poly.pdbx_seq_one_letter_code
_entity_poly.pdbx_strand_id
1 'polypeptide(L)'
;MKKLGLGFCLSAVMALTSMAWAAEQPPKKETPPDLYEGTPDWYRAVYKDNVGMKEGSGPFKDYFKPQMLDMYWQPNRHYEPMKNLDHSIFIEKERRDLCVTCHEEATPGVVRDWRSSGHKNPKSTPYLSARTAEIEKRTNRVLNEVHCFDCTDRNSMIS
;
A
#
# COMPACT_ATOMS: atom_id res chain seq x y z
N MET A 1 32.49 -66.30 7.51
CA MET A 1 31.55 -65.21 7.88
C MET A 1 31.95 -63.94 7.16
N LYS A 2 31.09 -63.38 6.30
CA LYS A 2 30.76 -61.93 6.19
C LYS A 2 29.82 -61.72 5.00
N LYS A 3 28.64 -61.18 5.30
CA LYS A 3 27.51 -60.91 4.40
C LYS A 3 27.84 -59.70 3.52
N LEU A 4 27.56 -59.79 2.22
CA LEU A 4 27.62 -58.67 1.27
C LEU A 4 26.33 -57.84 1.40
N GLY A 5 26.50 -56.52 1.52
CA GLY A 5 25.46 -55.56 1.88
C GLY A 5 24.42 -55.33 0.79
N LEU A 6 23.16 -55.55 1.17
CA LEU A 6 21.95 -55.08 0.52
C LEU A 6 21.70 -53.65 1.03
N GLY A 7 21.97 -52.60 0.24
CA GLY A 7 21.87 -51.24 0.78
C GLY A 7 22.01 -50.07 -0.17
N PHE A 8 21.67 -50.22 -1.46
CA PHE A 8 21.87 -49.12 -2.43
C PHE A 8 20.61 -48.62 -3.17
N CYS A 9 19.41 -49.12 -2.88
CA CYS A 9 18.20 -48.73 -3.65
C CYS A 9 17.20 -47.79 -2.94
N LEU A 10 17.42 -47.38 -1.68
CA LEU A 10 16.40 -46.56 -0.98
C LEU A 10 16.67 -45.05 -0.94
N SER A 11 17.89 -44.58 -1.22
CA SER A 11 18.21 -43.14 -1.06
C SER A 11 17.83 -42.26 -2.25
N ALA A 12 17.58 -42.82 -3.44
CA ALA A 12 17.28 -42.02 -4.64
C ALA A 12 15.81 -41.58 -4.72
N VAL A 13 14.89 -42.26 -4.04
CA VAL A 13 13.44 -41.97 -4.16
C VAL A 13 12.99 -40.85 -3.20
N MET A 14 13.67 -40.65 -2.08
CA MET A 14 13.31 -39.58 -1.12
C MET A 14 13.81 -38.17 -1.51
N ALA A 15 14.78 -38.07 -2.42
CA ALA A 15 15.32 -36.79 -2.87
C ALA A 15 14.45 -36.09 -3.93
N LEU A 16 13.63 -36.85 -4.67
CA LEU A 16 12.78 -36.31 -5.74
C LEU A 16 11.39 -35.88 -5.26
N THR A 17 10.95 -36.31 -4.08
CA THR A 17 9.64 -35.92 -3.53
C THR A 17 9.69 -34.65 -2.68
N SER A 18 10.86 -34.31 -2.13
CA SER A 18 11.05 -33.14 -1.27
C SER A 18 11.24 -31.83 -2.06
N MET A 19 11.70 -31.90 -3.32
CA MET A 19 11.82 -30.71 -4.18
C MET A 19 10.47 -30.23 -4.74
N ALA A 20 9.47 -31.10 -4.86
CA ALA A 20 8.16 -30.74 -5.41
C ALA A 20 7.20 -30.09 -4.38
N TRP A 21 7.52 -30.16 -3.08
CA TRP A 21 6.69 -29.61 -1.99
C TRP A 21 7.29 -28.36 -1.34
N ALA A 22 8.27 -27.72 -1.99
CA ALA A 22 8.42 -26.27 -1.88
C ALA A 22 7.58 -25.62 -2.98
N ALA A 23 6.33 -26.06 -3.12
CA ALA A 23 5.34 -25.35 -3.92
C ALA A 23 5.27 -23.94 -3.33
N GLU A 24 5.66 -22.96 -4.16
CA GLU A 24 5.57 -21.54 -3.90
C GLU A 24 4.24 -21.28 -3.19
N GLN A 25 4.31 -20.98 -1.89
CA GLN A 25 3.13 -20.56 -1.15
C GLN A 25 2.57 -19.38 -1.94
N PRO A 26 1.29 -19.41 -2.36
CA PRO A 26 0.71 -18.30 -3.08
C PRO A 26 0.97 -17.03 -2.27
N PRO A 27 1.45 -15.94 -2.89
CA PRO A 27 1.82 -14.73 -2.16
C PRO A 27 0.64 -14.35 -1.27
N LYS A 28 0.89 -14.33 0.05
CA LYS A 28 -0.13 -13.98 1.04
C LYS A 28 -0.64 -12.60 0.65
N LYS A 29 -1.91 -12.49 0.25
CA LYS A 29 -2.53 -11.21 -0.08
C LYS A 29 -2.38 -10.33 1.16
N GLU A 30 -1.47 -9.36 1.11
CA GLU A 30 -1.20 -8.47 2.23
C GLU A 30 -2.49 -7.69 2.50
N THR A 31 -3.11 -7.94 3.65
CA THR A 31 -4.17 -7.07 4.15
C THR A 31 -3.57 -5.68 4.36
N PRO A 32 -4.25 -4.59 3.96
CA PRO A 32 -3.75 -3.24 4.19
C PRO A 32 -3.38 -3.07 5.68
N PRO A 33 -2.24 -2.43 6.00
CA PRO A 33 -1.85 -2.21 7.38
C PRO A 33 -2.95 -1.49 8.17
N ASP A 34 -3.42 -2.07 9.28
CA ASP A 34 -4.36 -1.40 10.19
C ASP A 34 -3.59 -0.77 11.36
N LEU A 35 -3.46 0.56 11.34
CA LEU A 35 -2.83 1.32 12.42
C LEU A 35 -3.49 1.13 13.80
N TYR A 36 -4.70 0.57 13.84
CA TYR A 36 -5.51 0.35 15.04
C TYR A 36 -5.70 -1.14 15.34
N GLU A 37 -4.90 -2.03 14.74
CA GLU A 37 -4.91 -3.45 15.07
C GLU A 37 -4.66 -3.67 16.58
N GLY A 38 -5.44 -4.55 17.20
CA GLY A 38 -5.34 -4.84 18.63
C GLY A 38 -5.95 -3.79 19.57
N THR A 39 -6.49 -2.68 19.06
CA THR A 39 -7.22 -1.70 19.88
C THR A 39 -8.69 -2.11 20.09
N PRO A 40 -9.28 -1.81 21.26
CA PRO A 40 -10.68 -2.10 21.50
C PRO A 40 -11.61 -1.24 20.65
N ASP A 41 -12.83 -1.72 20.38
CA ASP A 41 -13.78 -1.04 19.49
C ASP A 41 -14.09 0.40 19.91
N TRP A 42 -14.21 0.67 21.21
CA TRP A 42 -14.47 2.02 21.72
C TRP A 42 -13.34 3.01 21.35
N TYR A 43 -12.10 2.54 21.27
CA TYR A 43 -10.94 3.38 20.91
C TYR A 43 -11.00 3.73 19.43
N ARG A 44 -11.34 2.75 18.58
CA ARG A 44 -11.51 2.93 17.13
C ARG A 44 -12.65 3.91 16.83
N ALA A 45 -13.77 3.80 17.55
CA ALA A 45 -14.92 4.68 17.38
C ALA A 45 -14.61 6.17 17.62
N VAL A 46 -13.63 6.48 18.46
CA VAL A 46 -13.29 7.87 18.82
C VAL A 46 -11.99 8.39 18.20
N TYR A 47 -11.14 7.52 17.63
CA TYR A 47 -9.88 7.94 16.99
C TYR A 47 -9.72 7.54 15.51
N LYS A 48 -10.47 6.54 15.02
CA LYS A 48 -10.35 6.01 13.65
C LYS A 48 -11.53 6.40 12.78
N ASP A 49 -12.75 6.19 13.24
CA ASP A 49 -13.96 6.33 12.43
C ASP A 49 -14.10 7.77 11.94
N ASN A 50 -14.31 7.98 10.64
CA ASN A 50 -14.32 9.33 10.06
C ASN A 50 -15.58 10.11 10.45
N VAL A 51 -15.40 11.28 11.08
CA VAL A 51 -16.47 12.20 11.48
C VAL A 51 -16.39 13.56 10.76
N GLY A 52 -15.43 13.72 9.85
CA GLY A 52 -15.07 14.99 9.26
C GLY A 52 -14.77 16.03 10.33
N MET A 53 -15.35 17.22 10.18
CA MET A 53 -15.13 18.35 11.10
C MET A 53 -16.21 18.50 12.18
N LYS A 54 -17.09 17.51 12.34
CA LYS A 54 -18.30 17.62 13.19
C LYS A 54 -18.02 17.40 14.68
N GLU A 55 -17.09 16.50 14.99
CA GLU A 55 -16.76 16.05 16.35
C GLU A 55 -15.24 16.01 16.51
N GLY A 56 -14.75 16.18 17.74
CA GLY A 56 -13.34 15.97 18.08
C GLY A 56 -12.92 14.50 18.03
N SER A 57 -11.82 14.21 18.72
CA SER A 57 -11.27 12.86 18.87
C SER A 57 -11.12 12.47 20.35
N GLY A 58 -11.07 11.17 20.60
CA GLY A 58 -10.89 10.62 21.94
C GLY A 58 -12.13 10.67 22.84
N PRO A 59 -11.96 10.37 24.15
CA PRO A 59 -13.08 10.24 25.10
C PRO A 59 -13.90 11.53 25.28
N PHE A 60 -13.34 12.68 24.94
CA PHE A 60 -13.97 13.99 25.07
C PHE A 60 -14.37 14.59 23.73
N LYS A 61 -14.53 13.76 22.67
CA LYS A 61 -14.87 14.20 21.31
C LYS A 61 -16.08 15.13 21.22
N ASP A 62 -17.01 15.04 22.18
CA ASP A 62 -18.24 15.84 22.21
C ASP A 62 -18.05 17.23 22.82
N TYR A 63 -16.88 17.50 23.43
CA TYR A 63 -16.58 18.77 24.12
C TYR A 63 -15.78 19.75 23.28
N PHE A 64 -15.25 19.33 22.12
CA PHE A 64 -14.47 20.18 21.25
C PHE A 64 -14.65 19.79 19.78
N LYS A 65 -14.16 20.66 18.89
CA LYS A 65 -14.10 20.42 17.45
C LYS A 65 -12.66 20.40 16.97
N PRO A 66 -12.36 19.63 15.90
CA PRO A 66 -11.03 19.58 15.33
C PRO A 66 -10.63 20.94 14.76
N GLN A 67 -9.33 21.19 14.71
CA GLN A 67 -8.78 22.32 13.98
C GLN A 67 -8.84 22.04 12.48
N MET A 68 -8.93 23.09 11.66
CA MET A 68 -9.04 22.93 10.20
C MET A 68 -7.95 22.06 9.57
N LEU A 69 -6.74 22.09 10.13
CA LEU A 69 -5.61 21.31 9.63
C LEU A 69 -5.64 19.82 10.07
N ASP A 70 -6.55 19.43 10.96
CA ASP A 70 -6.69 18.03 11.38
C ASP A 70 -7.17 17.14 10.23
N MET A 71 -7.75 17.72 9.17
CA MET A 71 -7.99 17.04 7.89
C MET A 71 -6.71 16.42 7.31
N TYR A 72 -5.55 17.03 7.56
CA TYR A 72 -4.24 16.58 7.07
C TYR A 72 -3.43 15.88 8.16
N TRP A 73 -3.56 16.29 9.43
CA TRP A 73 -2.85 15.65 10.54
C TRP A 73 -3.43 14.29 10.94
N GLN A 74 -4.75 14.13 10.86
CA GLN A 74 -5.44 12.89 11.23
C GLN A 74 -6.50 12.53 10.16
N PRO A 75 -6.07 12.20 8.92
CA PRO A 75 -6.97 12.08 7.78
C PRO A 75 -8.01 10.97 7.95
N ASN A 76 -7.67 9.85 8.61
CA ASN A 76 -8.63 8.77 8.88
C ASN A 76 -9.88 9.29 9.62
N ARG A 77 -9.68 10.15 10.62
CA ARG A 77 -10.75 10.67 11.49
C ARG A 77 -11.43 11.92 10.93
N HIS A 78 -10.67 12.82 10.32
CA HIS A 78 -11.13 14.19 10.07
C HIS A 78 -11.10 14.64 8.60
N TYR A 79 -10.56 13.84 7.66
CA TYR A 79 -10.53 14.25 6.26
C TYR A 79 -11.95 14.34 5.66
N GLU A 80 -12.25 15.48 5.03
CA GLU A 80 -13.41 15.68 4.16
C GLU A 80 -12.95 15.84 2.69
N PRO A 81 -13.69 15.32 1.70
CA PRO A 81 -13.38 15.52 0.28
C PRO A 81 -13.37 17.00 -0.13
N MET A 82 -12.62 17.29 -1.20
CA MET A 82 -12.60 18.62 -1.82
C MET A 82 -13.99 19.06 -2.31
N LYS A 83 -14.27 20.36 -2.25
CA LYS A 83 -15.58 20.94 -2.57
C LYS A 83 -15.61 21.74 -3.87
N ASN A 84 -14.45 22.12 -4.41
CA ASN A 84 -14.36 23.12 -5.49
C ASN A 84 -14.24 22.50 -6.89
N LEU A 85 -13.42 21.46 -7.04
CA LEU A 85 -13.24 20.74 -8.30
C LEU A 85 -13.55 19.27 -8.06
N ASP A 86 -14.48 18.74 -8.84
CA ASP A 86 -14.79 17.32 -8.81
C ASP A 86 -13.66 16.53 -9.47
N HIS A 87 -13.01 15.67 -8.68
CA HIS A 87 -11.93 14.81 -9.14
C HIS A 87 -12.42 13.43 -9.60
N SER A 88 -13.71 13.10 -9.41
CA SER A 88 -14.29 11.80 -9.75
C SER A 88 -14.04 11.43 -11.22
N ILE A 89 -14.24 12.38 -12.14
CA ILE A 89 -14.09 12.14 -13.58
C ILE A 89 -12.68 11.73 -13.99
N PHE A 90 -11.64 12.20 -13.30
CA PHE A 90 -10.25 11.82 -13.59
C PHE A 90 -9.95 10.42 -13.04
N ILE A 91 -10.53 10.08 -11.90
CA ILE A 91 -10.39 8.78 -11.24
C ILE A 91 -11.14 7.70 -12.01
N GLU A 92 -12.42 7.91 -12.30
CA GLU A 92 -13.30 6.94 -12.98
C GLU A 92 -12.82 6.58 -14.39
N LYS A 93 -12.14 7.51 -15.07
CA LYS A 93 -11.59 7.30 -16.41
C LYS A 93 -10.11 6.92 -16.40
N GLU A 94 -9.54 6.66 -15.22
CA GLU A 94 -8.14 6.30 -15.03
C GLU A 94 -7.15 7.27 -15.73
N ARG A 95 -7.49 8.57 -15.77
CA ARG A 95 -6.72 9.61 -16.47
C ARG A 95 -5.54 10.09 -15.64
N ARG A 96 -4.61 9.16 -15.39
CA ARG A 96 -3.36 9.40 -14.65
C ARG A 96 -2.58 10.58 -15.23
N ASP A 97 -2.53 10.69 -16.56
CA ASP A 97 -1.89 11.79 -17.28
C ASP A 97 -2.39 13.17 -16.84
N LEU A 98 -3.70 13.33 -16.69
CA LEU A 98 -4.31 14.62 -16.34
C LEU A 98 -3.98 15.07 -14.92
N CYS A 99 -3.68 14.13 -14.00
CA CYS A 99 -3.20 14.49 -12.67
C CYS A 99 -1.90 15.31 -12.77
N VAL A 100 -0.91 14.79 -13.51
CA VAL A 100 0.39 15.47 -13.66
C VAL A 100 0.26 16.72 -14.50
N THR A 101 -0.45 16.67 -15.64
CA THR A 101 -0.60 17.83 -16.52
C THR A 101 -1.26 19.02 -15.82
N CYS A 102 -2.28 18.78 -14.98
CA CYS A 102 -2.91 19.87 -14.22
C CYS A 102 -2.01 20.36 -13.08
N HIS A 103 -1.45 19.44 -12.30
CA HIS A 103 -0.65 19.80 -11.13
C HIS A 103 0.75 20.32 -11.44
N GLU A 104 1.24 20.15 -12.66
CA GLU A 104 2.48 20.76 -13.13
C GLU A 104 2.38 22.28 -13.10
N GLU A 105 1.21 22.84 -13.39
CA GLU A 105 0.94 24.28 -13.34
C GLU A 105 0.29 24.70 -12.01
N ALA A 106 -0.63 23.89 -11.47
CA ALA A 106 -1.35 24.25 -10.24
C ALA A 106 -0.48 24.12 -8.98
N THR A 107 0.39 23.11 -8.91
CA THR A 107 1.27 22.83 -7.77
C THR A 107 2.66 22.35 -8.23
N PRO A 108 3.42 23.17 -8.96
CA PRO A 108 4.66 22.78 -9.65
C PRO A 108 5.70 22.14 -8.73
N GLY A 109 5.78 22.60 -7.48
CA GLY A 109 6.69 22.05 -6.47
C GLY A 109 6.44 20.55 -6.22
N VAL A 110 5.18 20.16 -6.05
CA VAL A 110 4.78 18.76 -5.79
C VAL A 110 5.14 17.86 -6.96
N VAL A 111 4.89 18.30 -8.20
CA VAL A 111 5.22 17.53 -9.40
C VAL A 111 6.73 17.41 -9.58
N ARG A 112 7.49 18.47 -9.32
CA ARG A 112 8.95 18.43 -9.37
C ARG A 112 9.55 17.47 -8.33
N ASP A 113 9.05 17.51 -7.10
CA ASP A 113 9.49 16.62 -6.03
C ASP A 113 9.20 15.17 -6.40
N TRP A 114 7.98 14.87 -6.88
CA TRP A 114 7.62 13.54 -7.38
C TRP A 114 8.54 13.09 -8.52
N ARG A 115 8.78 13.93 -9.54
CA ARG A 115 9.65 13.58 -10.68
C ARG A 115 11.08 13.24 -10.26
N SER A 116 11.59 13.90 -9.22
CA SER A 116 12.91 13.65 -8.66
C SER A 116 12.97 12.46 -7.69
N SER A 117 11.83 11.93 -7.27
CA SER A 117 11.74 10.87 -6.26
C SER A 117 11.99 9.47 -6.82
N GLY A 118 12.29 8.53 -5.93
CA GLY A 118 12.34 7.11 -6.25
C GLY A 118 10.98 6.53 -6.69
N HIS A 119 9.86 7.18 -6.38
CA HIS A 119 8.54 6.76 -6.86
C HIS A 119 8.39 6.97 -8.37
N LYS A 120 8.92 8.07 -8.93
CA LYS A 120 8.90 8.27 -10.39
C LYS A 120 9.85 7.31 -11.10
N ASN A 121 11.05 7.09 -10.55
CA ASN A 121 12.09 6.27 -11.16
C ASN A 121 12.52 5.12 -10.23
N PRO A 122 11.64 4.15 -9.96
CA PRO A 122 11.85 3.11 -8.95
C PRO A 122 12.95 2.10 -9.31
N LYS A 123 13.46 2.13 -10.55
CA LYS A 123 14.49 1.22 -11.05
C LYS A 123 15.78 1.95 -11.50
N SER A 124 15.96 3.19 -11.04
CA SER A 124 17.08 4.06 -11.46
C SER A 124 18.44 3.65 -10.88
N THR A 125 18.48 2.87 -9.81
CA THR A 125 19.70 2.35 -9.20
C THR A 125 19.55 0.87 -8.85
N PRO A 126 20.65 0.09 -8.73
CA PRO A 126 20.56 -1.32 -8.33
C PRO A 126 19.82 -1.54 -7.00
N TYR A 127 20.01 -0.63 -6.04
CA TYR A 127 19.32 -0.68 -4.75
C TYR A 127 17.80 -0.51 -4.91
N LEU A 128 17.38 0.53 -5.63
CA LEU A 128 15.95 0.80 -5.84
C LEU A 128 15.30 -0.33 -6.65
N SER A 129 15.96 -0.79 -7.72
CA SER A 129 15.47 -1.93 -8.53
C SER A 129 15.24 -3.20 -7.71
N ALA A 130 16.17 -3.53 -6.80
CA ALA A 130 16.03 -4.70 -5.93
C ALA A 130 14.83 -4.56 -4.98
N ARG A 131 14.66 -3.39 -4.35
CA ARG A 131 13.51 -3.13 -3.46
C ARG A 131 12.19 -3.10 -4.21
N THR A 132 12.15 -2.53 -5.41
CA THR A 132 10.96 -2.54 -6.25
C THR A 132 10.58 -3.97 -6.63
N ALA A 133 11.53 -4.82 -7.01
CA ALA A 133 11.24 -6.22 -7.34
C ALA A 133 10.65 -7.00 -6.15
N GLU A 134 11.06 -6.70 -4.91
CA GLU A 134 10.44 -7.27 -3.71
C GLU A 134 8.97 -6.83 -3.56
N ILE A 135 8.69 -5.54 -3.78
CA ILE A 135 7.31 -5.00 -3.71
C ILE A 135 6.45 -5.56 -4.84
N GLU A 136 6.96 -5.65 -6.07
CA GLU A 136 6.26 -6.23 -7.22
C GLU A 136 5.82 -7.67 -6.94
N LYS A 137 6.69 -8.48 -6.30
CA LYS A 137 6.36 -9.85 -5.86
C LYS A 137 5.25 -9.89 -4.81
N ARG A 138 5.29 -9.00 -3.80
CA ARG A 138 4.29 -8.98 -2.72
C ARG A 138 2.92 -8.48 -3.21
N THR A 139 2.93 -7.49 -4.09
CA THR A 139 1.71 -6.84 -4.59
C THR A 139 1.17 -7.50 -5.86
N ASN A 140 1.94 -8.41 -6.46
CA ASN A 140 1.65 -9.03 -7.76
C ASN A 140 1.35 -7.97 -8.86
N ARG A 141 2.11 -6.87 -8.86
CA ARG A 141 1.98 -5.75 -9.78
C ARG A 141 3.34 -5.36 -10.32
N VAL A 142 3.40 -4.93 -11.59
CA VAL A 142 4.61 -4.33 -12.17
C VAL A 142 4.61 -2.82 -11.86
N LEU A 143 5.71 -2.32 -11.32
CA LEU A 143 5.89 -0.95 -10.88
C LEU A 143 6.97 -0.27 -11.72
N ASN A 144 6.54 0.32 -12.84
CA ASN A 144 7.40 1.17 -13.67
C ASN A 144 7.53 2.58 -13.09
N GLU A 145 6.49 3.02 -12.38
CA GLU A 145 6.45 4.20 -11.52
C GLU A 145 5.37 3.99 -10.45
N VAL A 146 5.41 4.79 -9.39
CA VAL A 146 4.32 5.00 -8.44
C VAL A 146 3.79 6.40 -8.68
N HIS A 147 2.60 6.47 -9.25
CA HIS A 147 1.96 7.70 -9.70
C HIS A 147 1.14 8.36 -8.58
N CYS A 148 0.78 9.64 -8.70
CA CYS A 148 -0.09 10.34 -7.73
C CYS A 148 -1.37 9.52 -7.43
N PHE A 149 -1.95 8.97 -8.50
CA PHE A 149 -3.11 8.09 -8.48
C PHE A 149 -2.96 6.89 -7.55
N ASP A 150 -1.76 6.31 -7.41
CA ASP A 150 -1.52 5.13 -6.57
C ASP A 150 -1.54 5.44 -5.06
N CYS A 151 -1.44 6.71 -4.67
CA CYS A 151 -1.47 7.14 -3.27
C CYS A 151 -2.71 7.97 -2.90
N THR A 152 -3.21 8.79 -3.83
CA THR A 152 -4.28 9.76 -3.52
C THR A 152 -5.67 9.25 -3.89
N ASP A 153 -5.77 8.29 -4.79
CA ASP A 153 -7.03 7.59 -5.04
C ASP A 153 -7.20 6.47 -4.02
N ARG A 154 -8.39 6.39 -3.40
CA ARG A 154 -8.72 5.35 -2.41
C ARG A 154 -8.84 3.96 -3.05
N ASN A 155 -9.04 3.86 -4.36
CA ASN A 155 -9.31 2.59 -5.03
C ASN A 155 -8.07 1.93 -5.65
N SER A 156 -6.99 2.67 -5.88
CA SER A 156 -5.79 2.21 -6.60
C SER A 156 -4.92 1.19 -5.84
N MET A 157 -5.20 0.93 -4.55
CA MET A 157 -4.55 -0.11 -3.73
C MET A 157 -5.40 -1.38 -3.53
N ILE A 158 -6.64 -1.44 -4.04
CA ILE A 158 -7.59 -2.54 -3.79
C ILE A 158 -7.81 -3.44 -5.02
N SER A 159 -7.41 -3.00 -6.22
CA SER A 159 -7.45 -3.80 -7.46
C SER A 159 -6.16 -4.58 -7.70
#